data_AF-W4L718-F1
#
_entry.id   AF-W4L718-F1
#
_cell.length_a   1.000
_cell.length_b   1.000
_cell.length_c   1.000
_cell.angle_alpha   90.00
_cell.angle_beta   90.00
_cell.angle_gamma   90.00
#
_symmetry.space_group_name_H-M   'P 1'
#
loop_
_entity.id
_entity.type
_entity.pdbx_description
1 polymer ?
#
loop_
_entity_poly.entity_id
_entity_poly.type
_entity_poly.pdbx_seq_one_letter_code
_entity_poly.pdbx_strand_id
1 'polypeptide(L)'
;RAASAGGAVSRVDSKAMTVETEFGDEKGDVINVIPPQSAGRIAIDAGLANDKGWCPVDPQTFESTMQQHIHVIGDACMAGKMPKSGYAANSQAKVCAAAVAAMLKGEQPGGVSFINTCYSLVAPDYGISVAAVYRLTDKGIVGVQGAGGVSPASAPDSFRQNEAKYAVGWHDSITSDMFG
;
A
#
# COMPACT_ATOMS: atom_id res chain seq x y z
N ARG A 1 -8.52 -20.31 -6.69
CA ARG A 1 -9.69 -19.96 -5.83
C ARG A 1 -9.24 -18.92 -4.81
N ALA A 2 -10.12 -18.09 -4.27
CA ALA A 2 -9.75 -17.22 -3.15
C ALA A 2 -9.41 -18.07 -1.91
N ALA A 3 -8.59 -17.52 -1.00
CA ALA A 3 -8.26 -18.20 0.25
C ALA A 3 -9.52 -18.57 1.05
N SER A 4 -10.53 -17.68 1.09
CA SER A 4 -11.84 -17.91 1.73
C SER A 4 -12.70 -19.00 1.07
N ALA A 5 -12.27 -19.53 -0.07
CA ALA A 5 -12.93 -20.62 -0.80
C ALA A 5 -12.00 -21.84 -0.91
N GLY A 6 -11.16 -22.06 0.11
CA GLY A 6 -10.22 -23.17 0.24
C GLY A 6 -8.97 -23.08 -0.63
N GLY A 7 -8.71 -21.93 -1.25
CA GLY A 7 -7.50 -21.66 -2.03
C GLY A 7 -6.28 -21.23 -1.19
N ALA A 8 -6.35 -21.34 0.14
CA ALA A 8 -5.25 -20.96 1.02
C ALA A 8 -4.11 -21.97 0.87
N VAL A 9 -2.89 -21.47 0.62
CA VAL A 9 -1.69 -22.31 0.54
C VAL A 9 -1.12 -22.50 1.94
N SER A 10 -1.07 -23.74 2.42
CA SER A 10 -0.52 -24.10 3.73
C SER A 10 0.95 -24.51 3.66
N ARG A 11 1.38 -25.09 2.53
CA ARG A 11 2.76 -25.56 2.33
C ARG A 11 3.17 -25.46 0.86
N VAL A 12 4.45 -25.31 0.62
CA VAL A 12 5.07 -25.33 -0.71
C VAL A 12 6.18 -26.38 -0.72
N ASP A 13 6.17 -27.30 -1.69
CA ASP A 13 7.27 -28.21 -1.97
C ASP A 13 7.92 -27.83 -3.30
N SER A 14 9.07 -27.16 -3.20
CA SER A 14 9.82 -26.69 -4.37
C SER A 14 10.51 -27.81 -5.14
N LYS A 15 10.73 -28.99 -4.55
CA LYS A 15 11.32 -30.14 -5.25
C LYS A 15 10.26 -30.88 -6.05
N ALA A 16 9.08 -31.06 -5.47
CA ALA A 16 7.95 -31.71 -6.14
C ALA A 16 7.19 -30.77 -7.09
N MET A 17 7.43 -29.45 -7.00
CA MET A 17 6.68 -28.40 -7.70
C MET A 17 5.19 -28.47 -7.37
N THR A 18 4.88 -28.55 -6.08
CA THR A 18 3.50 -28.61 -5.57
C THR A 18 3.24 -27.56 -4.48
N VAL A 19 1.99 -27.12 -4.38
CA VAL A 19 1.45 -26.35 -3.25
C VAL A 19 0.33 -27.13 -2.60
N GLU A 20 0.31 -27.15 -1.27
CA GLU A 20 -0.75 -27.78 -0.49
C GLU A 20 -1.84 -26.75 -0.21
N THR A 21 -3.09 -27.13 -0.50
CA THR A 21 -4.30 -26.34 -0.21
C THR A 21 -5.29 -27.17 0.60
N GLU A 22 -6.43 -26.60 0.97
CA GLU A 22 -7.50 -27.36 1.66
C GLU A 22 -8.06 -28.52 0.83
N PHE A 23 -7.78 -28.56 -0.48
CA PHE A 23 -8.21 -29.62 -1.39
C PHE A 23 -7.12 -30.67 -1.67
N GLY A 24 -5.94 -30.53 -1.04
CA GLY A 24 -4.77 -31.37 -1.26
C GLY A 24 -3.68 -30.68 -2.08
N ASP A 25 -2.77 -31.50 -2.60
CA ASP A 25 -1.61 -31.04 -3.37
C ASP A 25 -1.99 -30.65 -4.80
N GLU A 26 -1.62 -29.44 -5.18
CA GLU A 26 -1.77 -28.88 -6.52
C GLU A 26 -0.39 -28.74 -7.17
N LYS A 27 -0.21 -29.31 -8.36
CA LYS A 27 1.07 -29.27 -9.09
C LYS A 27 1.08 -28.12 -10.10
N GLY A 28 2.20 -27.41 -10.21
CA GLY A 28 2.38 -26.36 -11.21
C GLY A 28 3.73 -26.47 -11.92
N ASP A 29 3.75 -26.23 -13.22
CA ASP A 29 5.01 -26.11 -13.98
C ASP A 29 5.80 -24.86 -13.56
N VAL A 30 5.08 -23.81 -13.13
CA VAL A 30 5.61 -22.59 -12.53
C VAL A 30 4.73 -22.20 -11.34
N ILE A 31 5.35 -21.92 -10.20
CA ILE A 31 4.65 -21.51 -8.98
C ILE A 31 5.24 -20.16 -8.52
N ASN A 32 4.41 -19.11 -8.53
CA ASN A 32 4.77 -17.80 -7.98
C ASN A 32 4.22 -17.67 -6.54
N VAL A 33 5.09 -17.82 -5.55
CA VAL A 33 4.70 -17.74 -4.13
C VAL A 33 4.93 -16.31 -3.62
N ILE A 34 3.86 -15.70 -3.12
CA ILE A 34 3.93 -14.41 -2.41
C ILE A 34 3.71 -14.69 -0.92
N PRO A 35 4.77 -14.75 -0.09
CA PRO A 35 4.64 -15.10 1.32
C PRO A 35 3.98 -13.96 2.13
N PRO A 36 3.53 -14.24 3.37
CA PRO A 36 3.19 -13.19 4.33
C PRO A 36 4.34 -12.19 4.50
N GLN A 37 3.99 -10.91 4.65
CA GLN A 37 4.95 -9.80 4.70
C GLN A 37 4.92 -9.11 6.07
N SER A 38 6.00 -8.39 6.39
CA SER A 38 6.15 -7.54 7.58
C SER A 38 6.89 -6.26 7.22
N ALA A 39 7.09 -5.37 8.19
CA ALA A 39 8.03 -4.27 8.06
C ALA A 39 9.44 -4.79 7.77
N GLY A 40 10.24 -3.96 7.09
CA GLY A 40 11.63 -4.28 6.78
C GLY A 40 12.46 -4.55 8.04
N ARG A 41 13.48 -5.40 7.90
CA ARG A 41 14.29 -5.92 9.02
C ARG A 41 14.82 -4.83 9.96
N ILE A 42 15.29 -3.72 9.39
CA ILE A 42 15.82 -2.59 10.17
C ILE A 42 14.78 -1.98 11.12
N ALA A 43 13.50 -1.92 10.72
CA ALA A 43 12.45 -1.39 11.57
C ALA A 43 12.13 -2.33 12.75
N ILE A 44 12.24 -3.65 12.52
CA ILE A 44 12.08 -4.66 13.56
C ILE A 44 13.26 -4.59 14.54
N ASP A 45 14.49 -4.64 14.03
CA ASP A 45 15.69 -4.64 14.87
C ASP A 45 15.85 -3.33 15.65
N ALA A 46 15.38 -2.21 15.12
CA ALA A 46 15.37 -0.91 15.80
C ALA A 46 14.22 -0.76 16.83
N GLY A 47 13.37 -1.78 17.00
CA GLY A 47 12.25 -1.74 17.94
C GLY A 47 11.12 -0.78 17.53
N LEU A 48 10.95 -0.54 16.22
CA LEU A 48 9.89 0.32 15.67
C LEU A 48 8.64 -0.47 15.31
N ALA A 49 8.73 -1.80 15.21
CA ALA A 49 7.62 -2.69 14.87
C ALA A 49 7.01 -3.34 16.12
N ASN A 50 5.68 -3.49 16.11
CA ASN A 50 4.95 -4.23 17.14
C ASN A 50 5.04 -5.76 16.95
N ASP A 51 4.34 -6.50 17.81
CA ASP A 51 4.20 -7.96 17.78
C ASP A 51 3.64 -8.52 16.47
N LYS A 52 2.89 -7.72 15.71
CA LYS A 52 2.38 -8.06 14.38
C LYS A 52 3.38 -7.77 13.25
N GLY A 53 4.56 -7.26 13.58
CA GLY A 53 5.63 -6.96 12.62
C GLY A 53 5.43 -5.66 11.83
N TRP A 54 4.61 -4.72 12.30
CA TRP A 54 4.37 -3.43 11.63
C TRP A 54 4.60 -2.26 12.57
N CYS A 55 4.92 -1.08 12.02
CA CYS A 55 5.31 0.07 12.83
C CYS A 55 4.11 0.96 13.16
N PRO A 56 3.67 1.05 14.43
CA PRO A 56 2.66 2.01 14.84
C PRO A 56 3.24 3.44 14.81
N VAL A 57 2.46 4.37 14.29
CA VAL A 57 2.87 5.76 14.07
C VAL A 57 1.75 6.73 14.43
N ASP A 58 2.11 7.94 14.81
CA ASP A 58 1.21 9.08 14.83
C ASP A 58 0.72 9.38 13.40
N PRO A 59 -0.60 9.42 13.14
CA PRO A 59 -1.13 9.56 11.79
C PRO A 59 -1.04 11.00 11.22
N GLN A 60 -0.70 11.99 12.03
CA GLN A 60 -0.47 13.37 11.61
C GLN A 60 0.99 13.59 11.21
N THR A 61 1.94 12.97 11.92
CA THR A 61 3.39 13.23 11.73
C THR A 61 4.17 12.04 11.18
N PHE A 62 3.61 10.84 11.23
CA PHE A 62 4.29 9.57 11.00
C PHE A 62 5.43 9.27 11.99
N GLU A 63 5.52 10.01 13.09
CA GLU A 63 6.45 9.71 14.18
C GLU A 63 6.07 8.37 14.84
N SER A 64 7.06 7.53 15.13
CA SER A 64 6.85 6.25 15.78
C SER A 64 6.28 6.45 17.17
N THR A 65 5.23 5.69 17.51
CA THR A 65 4.71 5.68 18.89
C THR A 65 5.56 4.84 19.84
N MET A 66 6.63 4.21 19.33
CA MET A 66 7.54 3.36 20.10
C MET A 66 8.87 4.08 20.39
N GLN A 67 9.33 4.96 19.48
CA GLN A 67 10.60 5.68 19.60
C GLN A 67 10.43 7.13 19.10
N GLN A 68 10.62 8.11 19.99
CA GLN A 68 10.54 9.53 19.61
C GLN A 68 11.62 9.89 18.58
N HIS A 69 11.34 10.91 17.76
CA HIS A 69 12.20 11.47 16.72
C HIS A 69 12.50 10.53 15.53
N ILE A 70 11.87 9.36 15.48
CA ILE A 70 11.96 8.44 14.36
C ILE A 70 10.61 8.42 13.65
N HIS A 71 10.60 8.70 12.36
CA HIS A 71 9.37 8.64 11.55
C HIS A 71 9.40 7.42 10.64
N VAL A 72 8.26 6.73 10.52
CA VAL A 72 8.12 5.54 9.68
C VAL A 72 6.99 5.73 8.68
N ILE A 73 7.31 5.59 7.39
CA ILE A 73 6.38 5.75 6.27
C ILE A 73 6.37 4.51 5.37
N GLY A 74 5.50 4.49 4.37
CA GLY A 74 5.41 3.44 3.38
C GLY A 74 4.90 2.13 3.95
N ASP A 75 5.28 1.02 3.32
CA ASP A 75 4.77 -0.30 3.66
C ASP A 75 5.05 -0.70 5.11
N ALA A 76 6.10 -0.18 5.74
CA ALA A 76 6.44 -0.53 7.13
C ALA A 76 5.43 0.02 8.15
N CYS A 77 4.75 1.13 7.86
CA CYS A 77 3.91 1.82 8.82
C CYS A 77 2.46 1.29 8.88
N MET A 78 1.77 1.60 9.98
CA MET A 78 0.34 1.34 10.17
C MET A 78 -0.50 2.58 9.83
N ALA A 79 -0.71 2.85 8.53
CA ALA A 79 -1.42 4.03 8.03
C ALA A 79 -2.95 3.88 7.93
N GLY A 80 -3.59 3.22 8.90
CA GLY A 80 -5.05 3.06 8.96
C GLY A 80 -5.65 2.39 7.72
N LYS A 81 -6.50 3.12 6.98
CA LYS A 81 -7.19 2.61 5.77
C LYS A 81 -6.41 2.74 4.47
N MET A 82 -5.22 3.34 4.49
CA MET A 82 -4.39 3.43 3.29
C MET A 82 -3.80 2.05 2.92
N PRO A 83 -3.78 1.68 1.64
CA PRO A 83 -3.11 0.45 1.21
C PRO A 83 -1.59 0.59 1.32
N LYS A 84 -0.89 -0.53 1.36
CA LYS A 84 0.57 -0.61 1.19
C LYS A 84 0.90 -0.54 -0.31
N SER A 85 1.11 0.67 -0.82
CA SER A 85 1.32 0.96 -2.24
C SER A 85 2.36 2.07 -2.43
N GLY A 86 2.93 2.14 -3.64
CA GLY A 86 3.86 3.24 -4.00
C GLY A 86 3.21 4.62 -3.90
N TYR A 87 1.93 4.77 -4.30
CA TYR A 87 1.22 6.05 -4.19
C TYR A 87 1.01 6.43 -2.72
N ALA A 88 0.55 5.48 -1.90
CA ALA A 88 0.37 5.71 -0.47
C ALA A 88 1.69 6.12 0.19
N ALA A 89 2.79 5.42 -0.10
CA ALA A 89 4.12 5.75 0.41
C ALA A 89 4.57 7.17 0.00
N ASN A 90 4.39 7.56 -1.27
CA ASN A 90 4.69 8.92 -1.74
C ASN A 90 3.85 9.98 -1.01
N SER A 91 2.55 9.74 -0.85
CA SER A 91 1.63 10.65 -0.15
C SER A 91 2.00 10.80 1.33
N GLN A 92 2.36 9.69 1.99
CA GLN A 92 2.82 9.70 3.38
C GLN A 92 4.15 10.43 3.52
N ALA A 93 5.08 10.25 2.58
CA ALA A 93 6.38 10.93 2.58
C ALA A 93 6.22 12.46 2.54
N LYS A 94 5.31 12.98 1.71
CA LYS A 94 5.03 14.43 1.62
C LYS A 94 4.49 14.99 2.93
N VAL A 95 3.56 14.28 3.58
CA VAL A 95 3.02 14.66 4.89
C VAL A 95 4.10 14.60 5.97
N CYS A 96 4.85 13.50 6.05
CA CYS A 96 5.93 13.32 7.00
C CYS A 96 7.01 14.40 6.85
N ALA A 97 7.41 14.72 5.62
CA ALA A 97 8.41 15.76 5.36
C ALA A 97 7.94 17.14 5.86
N ALA A 98 6.68 17.50 5.61
CA ALA A 98 6.10 18.75 6.11
C ALA A 98 6.03 18.77 7.65
N ALA A 99 5.65 17.65 8.27
CA ALA A 99 5.58 17.53 9.73
C ALA A 99 6.98 17.66 10.37
N VAL A 100 7.97 16.94 9.87
CA VAL A 100 9.36 17.02 10.36
C VAL A 100 9.90 18.45 10.22
N ALA A 101 9.66 19.11 9.09
CA ALA A 101 10.09 20.49 8.88
C ALA A 101 9.44 21.47 9.86
N ALA A 102 8.15 21.30 10.19
CA ALA A 102 7.46 22.11 11.20
C ALA A 102 8.00 21.84 12.61
N MET A 103 8.14 20.56 12.98
CA MET A 103 8.63 20.15 14.30
C MET A 103 10.05 20.66 14.58
N LEU A 104 10.94 20.64 13.58
CA LEU A 104 12.29 21.18 13.70
C LEU A 104 12.32 22.70 13.92
N LYS A 105 11.27 23.42 13.52
CA LYS A 105 11.09 24.86 13.79
C LYS A 105 10.37 25.14 15.12
N GLY A 106 9.94 24.09 15.84
CA GLY A 106 9.06 24.23 17.00
C GLY A 106 7.63 24.64 16.64
N GLU A 107 7.23 24.47 15.38
CA GLU A 107 5.88 24.73 14.89
C GLU A 107 5.00 23.49 15.04
N GLN A 108 3.68 23.70 15.09
CA GLN A 108 2.72 22.61 15.09
C GLN A 108 2.49 22.09 13.66
N PRO A 109 2.56 20.77 13.42
CA PRO A 109 2.19 20.17 12.14
C PRO A 109 0.78 20.57 11.70
N GLY A 110 0.63 20.88 10.42
CA GLY A 110 -0.64 21.32 9.84
C GLY A 110 -1.66 20.18 9.64
N GLY A 111 -2.80 20.52 9.03
CA GLY A 111 -3.78 19.53 8.59
C GLY A 111 -3.23 18.63 7.48
N VAL A 112 -3.63 17.36 7.48
CA VAL A 112 -3.13 16.34 6.55
C VAL A 112 -4.21 15.86 5.59
N SER A 113 -3.82 15.57 4.36
CA SER A 113 -4.63 14.95 3.33
C SER A 113 -3.79 13.92 2.60
N PHE A 114 -4.38 12.79 2.25
CA PHE A 114 -3.67 11.73 1.53
C PHE A 114 -4.45 11.25 0.33
N ILE A 115 -3.75 10.67 -0.63
CA ILE A 115 -4.34 10.07 -1.80
C ILE A 115 -3.63 8.77 -2.15
N ASN A 116 -4.38 7.83 -2.69
CA ASN A 116 -3.84 6.64 -3.33
C ASN A 116 -4.61 6.36 -4.62
N THR A 117 -3.87 5.99 -5.66
CA THR A 117 -4.42 5.25 -6.80
C THR A 117 -3.52 4.06 -7.11
N CYS A 118 -4.10 2.86 -7.19
CA CYS A 118 -3.42 1.69 -7.73
C CYS A 118 -4.03 1.37 -9.08
N TYR A 119 -3.23 1.42 -10.14
CA TYR A 119 -3.61 0.94 -11.47
C TYR A 119 -3.24 -0.53 -11.63
N SER A 120 -3.98 -1.24 -12.48
CA SER A 120 -3.66 -2.59 -12.92
C SER A 120 -3.91 -2.70 -14.41
N LEU A 121 -2.89 -3.11 -15.16
CA LEU A 121 -3.01 -3.46 -16.57
C LEU A 121 -3.38 -4.94 -16.68
N VAL A 122 -4.64 -5.20 -17.05
CA VAL A 122 -5.14 -6.57 -17.31
C VAL A 122 -4.63 -7.06 -18.67
N ALA A 123 -4.56 -6.15 -19.63
CA ALA A 123 -3.93 -6.30 -20.93
C ALA A 123 -3.22 -4.97 -21.28
N PRO A 124 -2.34 -4.93 -22.31
CA PRO A 124 -1.61 -3.72 -22.66
C PRO A 124 -2.49 -2.47 -22.86
N ASP A 125 -3.71 -2.64 -23.37
CA ASP A 125 -4.70 -1.59 -23.62
C ASP A 125 -5.94 -1.72 -22.72
N TYR A 126 -5.88 -2.50 -21.64
CA TYR A 126 -6.98 -2.69 -20.70
C TYR A 126 -6.52 -2.38 -19.27
N GLY A 127 -6.77 -1.16 -18.82
CA GLY A 127 -6.51 -0.72 -17.46
C GLY A 127 -7.75 -0.77 -16.57
N ILE A 128 -7.52 -1.02 -15.28
CA ILE A 128 -8.47 -0.78 -14.18
C ILE A 128 -7.74 -0.05 -13.07
N SER A 129 -8.48 0.58 -12.16
CA SER A 129 -7.93 1.32 -11.04
C SER A 129 -8.78 1.21 -9.78
N VAL A 130 -8.11 1.44 -8.66
CA VAL A 130 -8.74 1.73 -7.37
C VAL A 130 -8.13 3.01 -6.81
N ALA A 131 -8.97 4.01 -6.56
CA ALA A 131 -8.55 5.32 -6.07
C ALA A 131 -9.25 5.66 -4.75
N ALA A 132 -8.60 6.46 -3.90
CA ALA A 132 -9.21 6.99 -2.69
C ALA A 132 -8.47 8.25 -2.21
N VAL A 133 -9.25 9.21 -1.72
CA VAL A 133 -8.76 10.35 -0.92
C VAL A 133 -9.00 10.04 0.56
N TYR A 134 -8.03 10.37 1.41
CA TYR A 134 -8.09 10.12 2.84
C TYR A 134 -7.89 11.40 3.63
N ARG A 135 -8.47 11.40 4.84
CA ARG A 135 -8.29 12.45 5.85
C ARG A 135 -8.03 11.85 7.21
N LEU A 136 -7.42 12.63 8.09
CA LEU A 136 -7.31 12.29 9.50
C LEU A 136 -8.61 12.65 10.24
N THR A 137 -9.03 11.78 11.15
CA THR A 137 -10.16 11.96 12.09
C THR A 137 -9.79 11.36 13.44
N ASP A 138 -10.65 11.52 14.45
CA ASP A 138 -10.50 10.88 15.77
C ASP A 138 -10.46 9.33 15.70
N LYS A 139 -10.88 8.75 14.57
CA LYS A 139 -10.83 7.30 14.30
C LYS A 139 -9.56 6.89 13.53
N GLY A 140 -8.61 7.81 13.35
CA GLY A 140 -7.42 7.64 12.51
C GLY A 140 -7.65 8.05 11.05
N ILE A 141 -6.78 7.55 10.16
CA ILE A 141 -6.82 7.83 8.72
C ILE A 141 -7.98 7.05 8.08
N VAL A 142 -8.95 7.78 7.52
CA VAL A 142 -10.16 7.23 6.90
C VAL A 142 -10.37 7.77 5.50
N GLY A 143 -11.07 7.01 4.66
CA GLY A 143 -11.48 7.46 3.32
C GLY A 143 -12.52 8.57 3.38
N VAL A 144 -12.44 9.53 2.46
CA VAL A 144 -13.44 10.58 2.27
C VAL A 144 -14.60 9.99 1.46
N GLN A 145 -15.82 10.08 2.00
CA GLN A 145 -17.02 9.54 1.35
C GLN A 145 -17.22 10.16 -0.04
N GLY A 146 -17.38 9.32 -1.06
CA GLY A 146 -17.57 9.74 -2.45
C GLY A 146 -16.28 10.14 -3.18
N ALA A 147 -15.12 10.15 -2.52
CA ALA A 147 -13.85 10.50 -3.13
C ALA A 147 -12.98 9.26 -3.34
N GLY A 148 -13.27 8.52 -4.40
CA GLY A 148 -12.58 7.27 -4.75
C GLY A 148 -13.52 6.20 -5.31
N GLY A 149 -13.05 4.96 -5.30
CA GLY A 149 -13.77 3.80 -5.79
C GLY A 149 -12.90 2.93 -6.69
N VAL A 150 -13.47 1.82 -7.13
CA VAL A 150 -12.91 0.99 -8.20
C VAL A 150 -13.55 1.39 -9.53
N SER A 151 -12.84 1.16 -10.63
CA SER A 151 -13.40 1.36 -11.96
C SER A 151 -14.73 0.60 -12.12
N PRO A 152 -15.79 1.21 -12.68
CA PRO A 152 -17.08 0.54 -12.82
C PRO A 152 -16.97 -0.73 -13.66
N ALA A 153 -17.57 -1.85 -13.23
CA ALA A 153 -17.45 -3.13 -13.94
C ALA A 153 -17.95 -3.05 -15.40
N SER A 154 -19.03 -2.31 -15.63
CA SER A 154 -19.67 -2.11 -16.94
C SER A 154 -19.12 -0.91 -17.73
N ALA A 155 -17.91 -0.42 -17.41
CA ALA A 155 -17.30 0.66 -18.17
C ALA A 155 -16.97 0.20 -19.61
N PRO A 156 -17.13 1.07 -20.63
CA PRO A 156 -16.86 0.71 -22.01
C PRO A 156 -15.36 0.52 -22.27
N ASP A 157 -15.00 -0.15 -23.36
CA ASP A 157 -13.60 -0.42 -23.72
C ASP A 157 -12.74 0.85 -23.82
N SER A 158 -13.32 1.96 -24.31
CA SER A 158 -12.62 3.25 -24.36
C SER A 158 -12.20 3.76 -22.97
N PHE A 159 -12.96 3.45 -21.92
CA PHE A 159 -12.59 3.75 -20.54
C PHE A 159 -11.36 2.93 -20.12
N ARG A 160 -11.34 1.64 -20.45
CA ARG A 160 -10.24 0.72 -20.13
C ARG A 160 -8.95 1.09 -20.85
N GLN A 161 -9.07 1.47 -22.12
CA GLN A 161 -7.95 1.96 -22.93
C GLN A 161 -7.37 3.26 -22.38
N ASN A 162 -8.23 4.15 -21.87
CA ASN A 162 -7.77 5.37 -21.22
C ASN A 162 -7.10 5.06 -19.87
N GLU A 163 -7.66 4.18 -19.04
CA GLU A 163 -7.01 3.74 -17.80
C GLU A 163 -5.65 3.09 -18.05
N ALA A 164 -5.48 2.35 -19.14
CA ALA A 164 -4.18 1.78 -19.50
C ALA A 164 -3.14 2.88 -19.79
N LYS A 165 -3.51 3.91 -20.55
CA LYS A 165 -2.66 5.07 -20.82
C LYS A 165 -2.35 5.85 -19.55
N TYR A 166 -3.34 6.03 -18.68
CA TYR A 166 -3.16 6.72 -17.40
C TYR A 166 -2.27 5.95 -16.45
N ALA A 167 -2.28 4.62 -16.46
CA ALA A 167 -1.38 3.80 -15.66
C ALA A 167 0.08 4.05 -16.03
N VAL A 168 0.41 4.10 -17.33
CA VAL A 168 1.77 4.42 -17.81
C VAL A 168 2.14 5.86 -17.45
N GLY A 169 1.25 6.83 -17.72
CA GLY A 169 1.50 8.22 -17.36
C GLY A 169 1.67 8.43 -15.86
N TRP A 170 0.93 7.69 -15.02
CA TRP A 170 1.09 7.69 -13.58
C TRP A 170 2.46 7.15 -13.16
N HIS A 171 2.88 6.02 -13.73
CA HIS A 171 4.19 5.44 -13.46
C HIS A 171 5.29 6.46 -13.73
N ASP A 172 5.32 7.05 -14.93
CA ASP A 172 6.36 8.00 -15.31
C ASP A 172 6.34 9.26 -14.42
N SER A 173 5.14 9.76 -14.13
CA SER A 173 4.96 10.95 -13.28
C SER A 173 5.40 10.71 -11.84
N ILE A 174 5.01 9.59 -11.23
CA ILE A 174 5.35 9.30 -9.83
C ILE A 174 6.84 8.98 -9.69
N THR A 175 7.46 8.32 -10.68
CA THR A 175 8.91 8.08 -10.66
C THR A 175 9.69 9.38 -10.76
N SER A 176 9.28 10.30 -11.63
CA SER A 176 9.96 11.61 -11.75
C SER A 176 9.74 12.48 -10.51
N ASP A 177 8.55 12.48 -9.92
CA ASP A 177 8.27 13.17 -8.64
C ASP A 177 9.17 12.67 -7.49
N MET A 178 9.51 11.38 -7.47
CA MET A 178 10.35 10.78 -6.43
C MET A 178 11.85 10.94 -6.68
N PHE A 179 12.28 10.86 -7.94
CA PHE A 179 13.70 10.61 -8.28
C PHE A 179 14.33 11.63 -9.23
N GLY A 180 13.57 12.61 -9.75
CA GLY A 180 14.04 13.61 -10.71
C GLY A 180 14.10 13.13 -12.15
#